data_AF-A0A161LNJ0-F1
#
_entry.id   AF-A0A161LNJ0-F1
#
_cell.length_a   1.000
_cell.length_b   1.000
_cell.length_c   1.000
_cell.angle_alpha   90.00
_cell.angle_beta   90.00
_cell.angle_gamma   90.00
#
_symmetry.space_group_name_H-M   'P 1'
#
loop_
_entity.id
_entity.type
_entity.pdbx_description
1 polymer ?
#
loop_
_entity_poly.entity_id
_entity_poly.type
_entity_poly.pdbx_seq_one_letter_code
_entity_poly.pdbx_strand_id
1 'polypeptide(L)'
;MPATLSLIFATFTDPRQRGVEVGAWPGAISVGTALGPVLGGALLEAFSWRTAFLLGVPVMVIVAIGAPLLLPAHRNPATGRVDLASVLLSLAALLPIVYGVKELGKDGRLAVAVAALMIALAFSA
;
A
#
# COMPACT_ATOMS: atom_id res chain seq x y z
N MET A 1 -11.22 -2.51 7.72
CA MET A 1 -11.33 -1.07 7.40
C MET A 1 -9.96 -0.58 6.97
N PRO A 2 -9.80 0.02 5.78
CA PRO A 2 -8.56 0.67 5.36
C PRO A 2 -8.08 1.66 6.43
N ALA A 3 -6.77 1.74 6.68
CA ALA A 3 -6.21 2.56 7.75
C ALA A 3 -6.63 4.04 7.68
N THR A 4 -6.75 4.60 6.48
CA THR A 4 -7.22 5.97 6.24
C THR A 4 -8.69 6.17 6.60
N LEU A 5 -9.55 5.19 6.30
CA LEU A 5 -10.95 5.26 6.71
C LEU A 5 -11.05 5.17 8.24
N SER A 6 -10.35 4.24 8.88
CA SER A 6 -10.32 4.15 10.35
C SER A 6 -9.91 5.47 11.01
N LEU A 7 -8.96 6.20 10.41
CA LEU A 7 -8.53 7.50 10.90
C LEU A 7 -9.62 8.57 10.76
N ILE A 8 -10.39 8.59 9.67
CA ILE A 8 -11.55 9.49 9.50
C ILE A 8 -12.59 9.23 10.61
N PHE A 9 -12.93 7.95 10.85
CA PHE A 9 -13.87 7.59 11.91
C PHE A 9 -13.35 7.95 13.32
N ALA A 10 -12.04 7.87 13.56
CA ALA A 10 -11.43 8.28 14.82
C ALA A 10 -11.38 9.81 15.00
N THR A 11 -11.15 10.55 13.92
CA THR A 11 -10.95 12.01 13.96
C THR A 11 -12.27 12.79 14.01
N PHE A 12 -13.27 12.37 13.23
CA PHE A 12 -14.56 13.07 13.14
C PHE A 12 -15.60 12.38 14.02
N THR A 13 -15.96 13.02 15.13
CA THR A 13 -16.95 12.52 16.08
C THR A 13 -18.40 12.86 15.69
N ASP A 14 -18.60 13.96 14.95
CA ASP A 14 -19.90 14.36 14.41
C ASP A 14 -20.32 13.45 13.23
N PRO A 15 -21.46 12.73 13.32
CA PRO A 15 -21.96 11.86 12.25
C PRO A 15 -22.16 12.57 10.91
N ARG A 16 -22.54 13.86 10.90
CA ARG A 16 -22.75 14.61 9.64
C ARG A 16 -21.44 14.89 8.93
N GLN A 17 -20.44 15.40 9.65
CA GLN A 17 -19.11 15.66 9.10
C GLN A 17 -18.46 14.37 8.61
N ARG A 18 -18.55 13.30 9.41
CA ARG A 18 -18.03 11.99 9.04
C ARG A 18 -18.63 11.46 7.73
N GLY A 19 -19.94 11.63 7.51
CA GLY A 19 -20.58 11.24 6.26
C GLY A 19 -20.03 11.98 5.04
N VAL A 20 -19.77 13.29 5.17
CA VAL A 20 -19.15 14.10 4.11
C VAL A 20 -17.73 13.62 3.81
N GLU A 21 -16.92 13.40 4.84
CA GLU A 21 -15.52 12.97 4.69
C GLU A 21 -15.40 11.56 4.11
N VAL A 22 -16.27 10.64 4.52
CA VAL A 22 -16.37 9.30 3.92
C VAL A 22 -16.79 9.38 2.45
N GLY A 23 -17.61 10.37 2.07
CA GLY A 23 -17.98 10.63 0.68
C GLY A 23 -16.87 11.31 -0.13
N ALA A 24 -16.09 12.21 0.49
CA ALA A 24 -14.98 12.90 -0.15
C ALA A 24 -13.77 11.99 -0.39
N TRP A 25 -13.52 11.03 0.51
CA TRP A 25 -12.42 10.07 0.41
C TRP A 25 -12.34 9.31 -0.94
N PRO A 26 -13.41 8.66 -1.46
CA PRO A 26 -13.36 8.02 -2.77
C PRO A 26 -13.29 9.03 -3.93
N GLY A 27 -13.75 10.26 -3.73
CA GLY A 27 -13.60 11.35 -4.69
C GLY A 27 -12.12 11.69 -4.93
N ALA A 28 -11.34 11.81 -3.85
CA ALA A 28 -9.91 12.04 -3.94
C ALA A 28 -9.18 10.89 -4.66
N ILE A 29 -9.57 9.63 -4.40
CA ILE A 29 -9.03 8.46 -5.11
C ILE A 29 -9.34 8.54 -6.60
N SER A 30 -10.58 8.89 -6.96
CA SER A 30 -11.01 9.01 -8.36
C SER A 30 -10.21 10.08 -9.10
N VAL A 31 -10.01 11.24 -8.48
CA VAL A 31 -9.20 12.33 -9.05
C VAL A 31 -7.75 11.89 -9.26
N GLY A 32 -7.14 11.24 -8.27
CA GLY A 32 -5.78 10.71 -8.39
C GLY A 32 -5.67 9.65 -9.50
N THR A 33 -6.67 8.77 -9.61
CA THR A 33 -6.73 7.74 -10.65
C THR A 33 -6.88 8.33 -12.05
N ALA A 34 -7.65 9.41 -12.21
CA ALA A 34 -7.81 10.09 -13.49
C ALA A 34 -6.56 10.90 -13.87
N LEU A 35 -6.00 11.66 -12.94
CA LEU A 35 -4.85 12.54 -13.20
C LEU A 35 -3.52 11.77 -13.32
N GLY A 36 -3.36 10.67 -12.60
CA GLY A 36 -2.12 9.91 -12.54
C GLY A 36 -1.58 9.49 -13.93
N PRO A 37 -2.36 8.78 -14.76
CA PRO A 37 -1.95 8.39 -16.10
C PRO A 37 -1.73 9.58 -17.03
N VAL A 38 -2.54 10.63 -16.93
CA VAL A 38 -2.44 11.82 -17.78
C VAL A 38 -1.12 12.55 -17.52
N LEU A 39 -0.82 12.84 -16.26
CA LEU A 39 0.42 13.51 -15.88
C LEU A 39 1.64 12.60 -16.07
N GLY A 40 1.51 11.30 -15.78
CA GLY A 40 2.57 10.32 -16.00
C GLY A 40 2.91 10.15 -17.48
N GLY A 41 1.90 10.13 -18.35
CA GLY A 41 2.07 10.10 -19.80
C GLY A 41 2.73 11.36 -20.34
N ALA A 42 2.27 12.54 -19.92
CA ALA A 42 2.87 13.82 -20.32
C ALA A 42 4.34 13.93 -19.90
N LEU A 43 4.69 13.46 -18.69
CA LEU A 43 6.08 13.41 -18.24
C LEU A 43 6.94 12.43 -19.04
N LEU A 44 6.35 11.34 -19.53
CA LEU A 44 7.05 10.34 -20.34
C LEU A 44 7.29 10.83 -21.77
N GLU A 45 6.45 11.73 -22.28
CA GLU A 45 6.62 12.35 -23.59
C GLU A 45 7.76 13.39 -23.57
N ALA A 46 7.83 14.20 -22.51
CA ALA A 46 8.84 15.24 -22.37
C ALA A 46 10.17 14.74 -21.76
N PHE A 47 10.15 13.65 -21.00
CA PHE A 47 11.30 13.15 -20.25
C PHE A 47 11.40 11.62 -20.27
N SER A 48 12.51 11.09 -19.72
CA SER A 48 12.69 9.65 -19.59
C SER A 48 11.68 9.01 -18.63
N TRP A 49 11.40 7.72 -18.81
CA TRP A 49 10.57 6.86 -17.93
C TRP A 49 10.77 7.04 -16.42
N ARG A 50 11.96 7.43 -15.96
CA ARG A 50 12.26 7.67 -14.54
C ARG A 50 11.41 8.80 -13.94
N THR A 51 11.03 9.82 -14.72
CA THR A 51 10.29 10.98 -14.21
C THR A 51 8.84 10.65 -13.86
N ALA A 52 8.23 9.66 -14.51
CA ALA A 52 6.88 9.20 -14.18
C ALA A 52 6.82 8.67 -12.73
N PHE A 53 7.88 8.03 -12.23
CA PHE A 53 7.97 7.61 -10.81
C PHE A 53 8.19 8.78 -9.86
N LEU A 54 8.90 9.81 -10.33
CA LEU A 54 9.16 11.01 -9.53
C LEU A 54 7.91 11.84 -9.31
N LEU A 55 6.85 11.68 -10.10
CA LEU A 55 5.57 12.36 -9.90
C LEU A 55 4.95 12.07 -8.53
N GLY A 56 5.15 10.86 -8.00
CA GLY A 56 4.68 10.51 -6.66
C GLY A 56 5.43 11.25 -5.55
N VAL A 57 6.69 11.63 -5.77
CA VAL A 57 7.56 12.26 -4.77
C VAL A 57 6.99 13.58 -4.22
N PRO A 58 6.65 14.61 -5.04
CA PRO A 58 6.12 15.86 -4.51
C PRO A 58 4.80 15.65 -3.76
N VAL A 59 3.91 14.78 -4.26
CA VAL A 59 2.66 14.42 -3.58
C VAL A 59 2.96 13.83 -2.21
N MET A 60 3.93 12.93 -2.13
CA MET A 60 4.29 12.25 -0.89
C MET A 60 5.01 13.17 0.10
N VAL A 61 5.77 14.15 -0.39
CA VAL A 61 6.36 15.22 0.44
C VAL A 61 5.26 16.07 1.06
N ILE A 62 4.24 16.47 0.29
CA ILE A 62 3.10 17.23 0.80
C ILE A 62 2.38 16.44 1.90
N VAL A 63 2.15 15.15 1.69
CA VAL A 63 1.53 14.28 2.72
C VAL A 63 2.44 14.12 3.93
N ALA A 64 3.75 13.89 3.74
CA ALA A 64 4.70 13.69 4.83
C ALA A 64 4.83 14.91 5.75
N ILE A 65 4.71 16.12 5.18
CA ILE A 65 4.75 17.38 5.94
C ILE A 65 3.36 17.73 6.49
N GLY A 66 2.31 17.61 5.68
CA GLY A 66 0.95 17.99 6.04
C GLY A 66 0.32 17.07 7.07
N ALA A 67 0.57 15.76 7.00
CA ALA A 67 0.02 14.78 7.93
C ALA A 67 0.33 15.09 9.40
N PRO A 68 1.60 15.28 9.83
CA PRO A 68 1.89 15.59 11.24
C PRO A 68 1.41 16.97 11.69
N LEU A 69 1.18 17.90 10.77
CA LEU A 69 0.69 19.25 11.07
C LEU A 69 -0.84 19.31 11.21
N LEU A 70 -1.55 18.53 10.39
CA LEU A 70 -3.01 18.57 10.28
C LEU A 70 -3.69 17.46 11.08
N LEU A 71 -3.04 16.31 11.24
CA LEU A 71 -3.62 15.18 11.96
C LEU A 71 -3.29 15.27 13.45
N PRO A 72 -4.29 15.07 14.33
CA PRO A 72 -4.04 14.93 15.75
C PRO A 72 -3.10 13.74 15.97
N ALA A 73 -2.14 13.88 16.88
CA ALA A 73 -1.20 12.83 17.24
C ALA A 73 -1.94 11.63 17.87
N HIS A 74 -2.41 10.71 17.03
CA HIS A 74 -2.97 9.44 17.46
C HIS A 74 -1.81 8.47 17.77
N ARG A 75 -1.21 8.64 18.95
CA ARG A 75 -0.25 7.65 19.47
C ARG A 75 -1.04 6.49 20.07
N ASN A 76 -0.99 5.33 19.41
CA ASN A 76 -1.44 4.09 20.02
C ASN A 76 -0.44 3.72 21.13
N PRO A 77 -0.83 3.77 22.43
CA PRO A 77 0.07 3.48 23.55
C PRO A 77 0.55 2.02 23.55
N ALA A 78 -0.16 1.14 22.82
CA ALA A 78 0.13 -0.28 22.68
C ALA A 78 0.98 -0.60 21.43
N THR A 79 1.81 0.32 20.95
CA THR A 79 2.80 0.00 19.90
C THR A 79 3.87 -0.91 20.51
N GLY A 80 3.60 -2.22 20.48
CA GLY A 80 4.58 -3.25 20.82
C GLY A 80 5.83 -3.12 19.96
N ARG A 81 6.95 -3.66 20.46
CA ARG A 81 8.21 -3.69 19.70
C ARG A 81 7.99 -4.44 18.38
N VAL A 82 8.62 -3.96 17.32
CA VAL A 82 8.62 -4.65 16.02
C VAL A 82 9.26 -6.02 16.22
N ASP A 83 8.47 -7.08 16.04
CA ASP A 83 8.95 -8.45 16.10
C ASP A 83 9.62 -8.84 14.78
N LEU A 84 10.94 -8.64 14.74
CA LEU A 84 11.79 -8.97 13.60
C LEU A 84 11.69 -10.45 13.21
N ALA A 85 11.48 -11.36 14.17
CA ALA A 85 11.33 -12.79 13.88
C ALA A 85 10.04 -13.05 13.11
N SER A 86 8.91 -12.48 13.56
CA SER A 86 7.63 -12.54 12.83
C SER A 86 7.72 -11.91 11.44
N VAL A 87 8.46 -10.81 11.27
CA VAL A 87 8.70 -10.21 9.94
C VAL A 87 9.46 -11.18 9.03
N LEU A 88 10.53 -11.80 9.53
CA LEU A 88 11.32 -12.77 8.77
C LEU A 88 10.50 -14.03 8.42
N LEU A 89 9.72 -14.58 9.36
CA LEU A 89 8.82 -15.70 9.08
C LEU A 89 7.78 -15.32 8.02
N SER A 90 7.18 -14.12 8.14
CA SER A 90 6.21 -13.63 7.15
C SER A 90 6.82 -13.52 5.75
N LEU A 91 8.05 -13.01 5.65
CA LEU A 91 8.78 -12.94 4.37
C LEU A 91 9.12 -14.34 3.84
N ALA A 92 9.56 -15.25 4.70
CA ALA A 92 9.88 -16.63 4.35
C ALA A 92 8.65 -17.43 3.89
N ALA A 93 7.45 -17.09 4.38
CA ALA A 93 6.20 -17.66 3.90
C ALA A 93 5.69 -16.98 2.61
N LEU A 94 5.71 -15.65 2.53
CA LEU A 94 5.13 -14.90 1.40
C LEU A 94 5.96 -14.98 0.11
N LEU A 95 7.28 -14.88 0.20
CA LEU A 95 8.14 -14.83 -1.00
C LEU A 95 8.04 -16.10 -1.85
N PRO A 96 8.05 -17.33 -1.27
CA PRO A 96 7.87 -18.55 -2.05
C PRO A 96 6.46 -18.68 -2.64
N ILE A 97 5.41 -18.18 -1.97
CA ILE A 97 4.05 -18.15 -2.54
C ILE A 97 4.01 -17.29 -3.80
N VAL A 98 4.49 -16.04 -3.70
CA VAL A 98 4.52 -15.11 -4.84
C VAL A 98 5.36 -15.68 -5.98
N TYR A 99 6.51 -16.28 -5.66
CA TYR A 99 7.36 -16.93 -6.64
C TYR A 99 6.70 -18.14 -7.30
N GLY A 100 6.08 -19.02 -6.52
CA GLY A 100 5.39 -20.21 -7.03
C GLY A 100 4.21 -19.84 -7.94
N VAL A 101 3.40 -18.87 -7.55
CA VAL A 101 2.29 -18.34 -8.38
C VAL A 101 2.81 -17.75 -9.69
N LYS A 102 3.92 -16.99 -9.64
CA LYS A 102 4.55 -16.45 -10.85
C LYS A 102 5.03 -17.55 -11.80
N GLU A 103 5.51 -18.66 -11.25
CA GLU A 103 6.03 -19.76 -12.05
C GLU A 103 4.94 -20.70 -12.60
N LEU A 104 3.77 -20.76 -11.95
CA LEU A 104 2.58 -21.44 -12.50
C LEU A 104 2.10 -20.82 -13.82
N GLY A 105 2.33 -19.52 -14.03
CA GLY A 105 1.99 -18.83 -15.28
C GLY A 105 2.98 -19.07 -16.42
N LYS A 106 4.03 -19.88 -16.23
CA LYS A 106 5.01 -20.24 -17.26
C LYS A 106 4.90 -21.73 -17.57
N ASP A 107 4.71 -22.07 -18.84
CA ASP A 107 4.59 -23.46 -19.26
C ASP A 107 5.81 -24.30 -18.83
N GLY A 108 5.55 -25.43 -18.16
CA GLY A 108 6.55 -26.47 -17.88
C GLY A 108 7.25 -26.46 -16.52
N ARG A 109 6.88 -25.57 -15.57
CA ARG A 109 7.57 -25.46 -14.26
C ARG A 109 6.72 -25.72 -13.02
N LEU A 110 5.74 -26.62 -13.15
CA LEU A 110 4.81 -26.98 -12.08
C LEU A 110 5.52 -27.56 -10.83
N ALA A 111 6.61 -28.31 -11.01
CA ALA A 111 7.42 -28.83 -9.91
C ALA A 111 8.07 -27.71 -9.06
N VAL A 112 8.53 -26.63 -9.72
CA VAL A 112 9.14 -25.47 -9.04
C VAL A 112 8.08 -24.69 -8.26
N ALA A 113 6.88 -24.54 -8.83
CA ALA A 113 5.76 -23.93 -8.15
C ALA A 113 5.31 -24.72 -6.91
N VAL A 114 5.18 -26.04 -7.03
CA VAL A 114 4.80 -26.91 -5.90
C VAL A 114 5.86 -26.89 -4.80
N ALA A 115 7.15 -26.95 -5.13
CA ALA A 115 8.22 -26.85 -4.16
C ALA A 115 8.21 -25.51 -3.40
N ALA A 116 7.98 -24.40 -4.10
CA ALA A 116 7.90 -23.07 -3.48
C ALA A 116 6.69 -22.95 -2.54
N LEU A 117 5.54 -23.53 -2.90
CA LEU A 117 4.35 -23.55 -2.05
C LEU A 117 4.53 -24.43 -0.80
N MET A 118 5.22 -25.56 -0.92
CA MET A 118 5.53 -26.43 0.23
C MET A 118 6.48 -25.74 1.22
N ILE A 119 7.48 -25.00 0.72
CA ILE A 119 8.38 -24.19 1.55
C ILE A 119 7.58 -23.12 2.30
N ALA A 120 6.67 -22.42 1.61
CA ALA A 120 5.81 -21.43 2.25
C ALA A 120 4.94 -22.02 3.37
N LEU A 121 4.33 -23.19 3.12
CA LEU A 121 3.52 -23.89 4.11
C LEU A 121 4.33 -24.24 5.37
N ALA A 122 5.59 -24.67 5.20
CA ALA A 122 6.49 -24.98 6.31
C ALA A 122 6.82 -23.76 7.20
N PHE A 123 6.82 -22.55 6.63
CA PHE A 123 7.04 -21.30 7.38
C PHE A 123 5.75 -20.61 7.85
N SER A 124 4.59 -21.19 7.55
CA SER A 124 3.27 -20.63 7.90
C SER A 124 2.65 -21.18 9.20
N ALA A 125 3.30 -22.18 9.81
CA ALA A 125 2.95 -22.80 11.09
C ALA A 125 3.77 -22.22 12.24
#